data_AF-A0A1A8IEM3-F1
#
_entry.id   AF-A0A1A8IEM3-F1
#
_cell.length_a   1.000
_cell.length_b   1.000
_cell.length_c   1.000
_cell.angle_alpha   90.00
_cell.angle_beta   90.00
_cell.angle_gamma   90.00
#
_symmetry.space_group_name_H-M   'P 1'
#
loop_
_entity.id
_entity.type
_entity.pdbx_description
1 polymer ?
#
loop_
_entity_poly.entity_id
_entity_poly.type
_entity_poly.pdbx_seq_one_letter_code
_entity_poly.pdbx_strand_id
1 'polypeptide(L)'
;KAVDAARRVVSHFRHSSLASCALKKRQEQLGVKSNKLQTDCPVRWNSTVVMLQRLFEQRIAVQSVLADEAVTKSSPEVTCHESLPVGACGTADSCAAPSGKGY
;
A
#
# COMPACT_ATOMS: atom_id res chain seq x y z
N LYS A 1 -3.67 -25.29 1.51
CA LYS A 1 -4.43 -24.29 0.70
C LYS A 1 -4.11 -22.82 1.04
N ALA A 2 -3.24 -22.49 2.00
CA ALA A 2 -2.87 -21.09 2.29
C ALA A 2 -1.78 -20.52 1.35
N VAL A 3 -0.76 -21.34 1.02
CA VAL A 3 0.36 -20.91 0.17
C VAL A 3 -0.12 -20.52 -1.24
N ASP A 4 -1.07 -21.25 -1.81
CA ASP A 4 -1.60 -20.92 -3.14
C ASP A 4 -2.41 -19.63 -3.14
N ALA A 5 -3.07 -19.28 -2.04
CA ALA A 5 -3.72 -17.97 -1.89
C ALA A 5 -2.67 -16.85 -1.86
N ALA A 6 -1.58 -17.03 -1.10
CA ALA A 6 -0.46 -16.10 -1.08
C ALA A 6 0.16 -15.91 -2.48
N ARG A 7 0.33 -17.00 -3.24
CA ARG A 7 0.78 -16.93 -4.65
C ARG A 7 -0.14 -16.06 -5.50
N ARG A 8 -1.47 -16.24 -5.42
CA ARG A 8 -2.43 -15.43 -6.19
C ARG A 8 -2.32 -13.94 -5.89
N VAL A 9 -2.17 -13.58 -4.61
CA VAL A 9 -1.96 -12.19 -4.20
C VAL A 9 -0.69 -11.63 -4.83
N VAL A 10 0.44 -12.33 -4.70
CA VAL A 10 1.73 -11.89 -5.28
C VAL A 10 1.64 -11.79 -6.80
N SER A 11 0.99 -12.75 -7.46
CA SER A 11 0.78 -12.74 -8.92
C SER A 11 -0.05 -11.53 -9.36
N HIS A 12 -1.07 -11.13 -8.61
CA HIS A 12 -1.85 -9.93 -8.92
C HIS A 12 -0.98 -8.67 -8.98
N PHE A 13 -0.18 -8.43 -7.94
CA PHE A 13 0.74 -7.29 -7.90
C PHE A 13 1.80 -7.36 -9.00
N ARG A 14 2.29 -8.56 -9.33
CA ARG A 14 3.29 -8.75 -10.37
C ARG A 14 2.77 -8.47 -11.77
N HIS A 15 1.50 -8.74 -12.04
CA HIS A 15 0.90 -8.53 -13.36
C HIS A 15 0.26 -7.14 -13.52
N SER A 16 -0.20 -6.54 -12.42
CA SER A 16 -0.79 -5.20 -12.44
C SER A 16 0.24 -4.13 -12.10
N SER A 17 0.61 -3.34 -13.11
CA SER A 17 1.48 -2.17 -12.95
C SER A 17 0.86 -1.12 -12.00
N LEU A 18 -0.47 -0.93 -12.07
CA LEU A 18 -1.21 -0.04 -11.18
C LEU A 18 -1.13 -0.50 -9.72
N ALA A 19 -1.37 -1.79 -9.47
CA ALA A 19 -1.31 -2.34 -8.12
C ALA A 19 0.12 -2.29 -7.56
N SER A 20 1.14 -2.56 -8.38
CA SER A 20 2.54 -2.39 -8.00
C SER A 20 2.88 -0.94 -7.64
N CYS A 21 2.38 0.03 -8.41
CA CYS A 21 2.61 1.45 -8.13
C CYS A 21 1.92 1.89 -6.83
N ALA A 22 0.64 1.52 -6.66
CA ALA A 22 -0.11 1.79 -5.43
C ALA A 22 0.59 1.18 -4.20
N LEU A 23 1.06 -0.05 -4.30
CA LEU A 23 1.81 -0.73 -3.23
C LEU A 23 3.09 0.02 -2.87
N LYS A 24 3.85 0.51 -3.85
CA LYS A 24 5.04 1.32 -3.59
C LYS A 24 4.70 2.63 -2.88
N LYS A 25 3.64 3.34 -3.32
CA LYS A 25 3.17 4.57 -2.67
C LYS A 25 2.73 4.32 -1.23
N ARG A 26 2.01 3.21 -0.96
CA ARG A 26 1.61 2.83 0.40
C ARG A 26 2.82 2.45 1.28
N GLN A 27 3.82 1.77 0.73
CA GLN A 27 5.07 1.48 1.45
C GLN A 27 5.81 2.74 1.86
N GLU A 28 5.90 3.74 0.97
CA GLU A 28 6.51 5.04 1.25
C GLU A 28 5.75 5.81 2.33
N GLN A 29 4.41 5.84 2.25
CA GLN A 29 3.54 6.48 3.26
C GLN A 29 3.69 5.85 4.65
N LEU A 30 3.85 4.53 4.71
CA LEU A 30 4.01 3.79 5.97
C LEU A 30 5.45 3.78 6.48
N GLY A 31 6.41 4.34 5.74
CA GLY A 31 7.84 4.29 6.07
C GLY A 31 8.42 2.87 6.07
N VAL A 32 7.75 1.91 5.43
CA VAL A 32 8.18 0.51 5.36
C VAL A 32 9.13 0.33 4.18
N LYS A 33 10.14 -0.54 4.35
CA LYS A 33 11.09 -0.85 3.27
C LYS A 33 10.35 -1.26 2.00
N SER A 34 10.55 -0.50 0.92
CA SER A 34 9.91 -0.68 -0.39
C SER A 34 10.47 -1.90 -1.14
N ASN A 35 10.25 -3.09 -0.57
CA ASN A 35 10.61 -4.34 -1.22
C ASN A 35 9.51 -4.76 -2.19
N LYS A 36 9.89 -5.18 -3.39
CA LYS A 36 8.98 -5.85 -4.32
C LYS A 36 8.57 -7.21 -3.73
N LEU A 37 7.30 -7.56 -3.90
CA LEU A 37 6.80 -8.89 -3.56
C LEU A 37 7.49 -9.93 -4.45
N GLN A 38 8.04 -10.98 -3.83
CA GLN A 38 8.77 -12.04 -4.52
C GLN A 38 7.89 -13.29 -4.59
N THR A 39 7.71 -13.83 -5.79
CA THR A 39 7.05 -15.12 -5.98
C THR A 39 7.98 -16.25 -5.53
N ASP A 40 7.41 -17.31 -4.97
CA ASP A 40 8.18 -18.49 -4.66
C ASP A 40 8.65 -19.23 -5.94
N CYS A 41 9.62 -20.12 -5.77
CA CYS A 41 10.21 -20.94 -6.82
C CYS A 41 10.20 -22.39 -6.36
N PRO A 42 9.46 -23.30 -7.01
CA PRO A 42 9.25 -24.67 -6.53
C PRO A 42 10.55 -25.48 -6.44
N VAL A 43 11.55 -25.13 -7.26
CA VAL A 43 12.87 -25.79 -7.30
C VAL A 43 13.80 -25.33 -6.17
N ARG A 44 13.46 -24.23 -5.48
CA ARG A 44 14.31 -23.61 -4.45
C ARG A 44 13.62 -23.70 -3.09
N TRP A 45 14.11 -24.59 -2.23
CA TRP A 45 13.47 -24.98 -0.95
C TRP A 45 13.10 -23.84 0.00
N ASN A 46 13.84 -22.72 0.00
CA ASN A 46 13.56 -21.57 0.88
C ASN A 46 12.62 -20.51 0.29
N SER A 47 12.25 -20.63 -0.98
CA SER A 47 11.55 -19.54 -1.68
C SER A 47 10.14 -19.28 -1.15
N THR A 48 9.44 -20.32 -0.72
CA THR A 48 8.08 -20.21 -0.16
C THR A 48 8.11 -19.48 1.18
N VAL A 49 9.08 -19.79 2.04
CA VAL A 49 9.24 -19.12 3.34
C VAL A 49 9.57 -17.64 3.13
N VAL A 50 10.48 -17.31 2.20
CA VAL A 50 10.83 -15.93 1.87
C VAL A 50 9.63 -15.15 1.30
N MET A 51 8.80 -15.76 0.45
CA MET A 51 7.57 -15.14 -0.06
C MET A 51 6.61 -14.79 1.08
N LEU A 52 6.36 -15.74 1.99
CA LEU A 52 5.43 -15.55 3.10
C LEU A 52 5.94 -14.51 4.10
N GLN A 53 7.24 -14.53 4.42
CA GLN A 53 7.86 -13.56 5.32
C GLN A 53 7.71 -12.13 4.79
N ARG A 54 8.00 -11.91 3.50
CA ARG A 54 7.84 -10.60 2.85
C ARG A 54 6.38 -10.13 2.82
N LEU A 55 5.45 -11.04 2.55
CA LEU A 55 4.02 -10.71 2.60
C LEU A 55 3.58 -10.31 4.01
N PHE A 56 4.11 -10.96 5.04
CA PHE A 56 3.78 -10.65 6.42
C PHE A 56 4.32 -9.28 6.88
N GLU A 57 5.54 -8.96 6.49
CA GLU A 57 6.17 -7.65 6.74
C GLU A 57 5.36 -6.52 6.09
N GLN A 58 4.80 -6.77 4.91
CA GLN A 58 4.07 -5.78 4.11
C GLN A 58 2.55 -5.87 4.24
N ARG A 59 2.03 -6.67 5.19
CA ARG A 59 0.59 -6.99 5.28
C ARG A 59 -0.29 -5.74 5.32
N ILE A 60 0.13 -4.68 6.02
CA ILE A 60 -0.63 -3.43 6.14
C ILE A 60 -0.69 -2.68 4.80
N ALA A 61 0.43 -2.62 4.08
CA ALA A 61 0.50 -2.04 2.74
C ALA A 61 -0.34 -2.86 1.74
N VAL A 62 -0.28 -4.19 1.81
CA VAL A 62 -1.07 -5.08 0.93
C VAL A 62 -2.56 -4.93 1.23
N GLN A 63 -2.97 -4.92 2.50
CA GLN A 63 -4.37 -4.78 2.91
C GLN A 63 -4.96 -3.44 2.47
N SER A 64 -4.22 -2.34 2.64
CA SER A 64 -4.68 -1.02 2.18
C SER A 64 -4.89 -0.97 0.67
N VAL A 65 -3.95 -1.49 -0.13
CA VAL A 65 -4.10 -1.50 -1.59
C VAL A 65 -5.26 -2.41 -2.04
N LEU A 66 -5.48 -3.54 -1.36
CA LEU A 66 -6.60 -4.42 -1.68
C LEU A 66 -7.96 -3.84 -1.25
N ALA A 67 -7.99 -3.00 -0.21
CA ALA A 67 -9.18 -2.28 0.21
C ALA A 67 -9.52 -1.12 -0.74
N ASP A 68 -8.52 -0.57 -1.44
CA ASP A 68 -8.72 0.46 -2.45
C ASP A 68 -9.34 -0.16 -3.72
N GLU A 69 -10.66 0.00 -3.88
CA GLU A 69 -11.41 -0.54 -5.04
C GLU A 69 -10.95 0.02 -6.39
N ALA A 70 -10.27 1.18 -6.39
CA ALA A 70 -9.66 1.80 -7.57
C ALA A 70 -8.53 0.97 -8.19
N VAL A 71 -7.92 0.06 -7.42
CA VAL A 71 -6.81 -0.79 -7.87
C VAL A 71 -7.30 -2.18 -8.29
N THR A 72 -8.45 -2.62 -7.76
CA THR A 72 -9.03 -3.95 -7.99
C THR A 72 -10.12 -3.97 -9.07
N LYS A 73 -10.84 -2.87 -9.32
CA LYS A 73 -11.76 -2.73 -10.46
C LYS A 73 -10.99 -2.15 -11.65
N SER A 74 -10.96 -2.89 -12.77
CA SER A 74 -10.27 -2.52 -14.00
C SER A 74 -10.93 -1.35 -14.75
N SER A 75 -11.09 -0.18 -14.12
CA SER A 75 -11.54 1.03 -14.81
C SER A 75 -10.33 1.93 -15.12
N PRO A 76 -10.05 2.25 -16.39
CA PRO A 76 -8.84 2.93 -16.81
C PRO A 76 -8.95 4.45 -16.59
N GLU A 77 -8.88 4.93 -15.35
CA GLU A 77 -8.65 6.37 -15.09
C GLU A 77 -7.79 6.64 -13.86
N VAL A 78 -6.81 5.77 -13.59
CA VAL A 78 -5.69 6.14 -12.71
C VAL A 78 -4.41 5.78 -13.44
N THR A 79 -4.04 6.62 -14.40
CA THR A 79 -2.67 6.63 -14.90
C THR A 79 -1.74 7.08 -13.79
N CYS A 80 -0.58 6.43 -13.70
CA CYS A 80 0.52 6.85 -12.84
C CYS A 80 1.08 8.19 -13.34
N HIS A 81 0.34 9.28 -13.13
CA HIS A 81 0.90 10.62 -13.23
C HIS A 81 0.94 11.23 -11.83
N GLU A 82 2.10 11.79 -11.53
CA GLU A 82 2.48 12.50 -10.31
C GLU A 82 1.32 13.36 -9.77
N SER A 83 0.91 13.09 -8.54
CA SER A 83 0.19 14.04 -7.69
C SER A 83 0.43 13.66 -6.22
N LEU A 84 1.42 14.35 -5.63
CA LEU A 84 1.51 14.68 -4.20
C LEU A 84 0.36 15.64 -3.82
N PRO A 85 0.08 15.93 -2.53
CA PRO A 85 0.41 15.23 -1.30
C PRO A 85 -0.88 14.81 -0.54
N VAL A 86 -0.88 13.67 0.16
CA VAL A 86 -1.91 13.39 1.17
C VAL A 86 -1.53 14.17 2.44
N GLY A 87 -1.98 15.42 2.49
CA GLY A 87 -2.22 16.15 3.71
C GLY A 87 -3.70 15.97 4.08
N ALA A 88 -3.98 15.18 5.11
CA ALA A 88 -5.21 15.23 5.90
C ALA A 88 -5.08 14.32 7.12
N CYS A 89 -4.20 14.69 8.06
CA CYS A 89 -4.42 14.30 9.46
C CYS A 89 -5.19 15.45 10.10
N GLY A 90 -6.49 15.26 10.26
CA GLY A 90 -7.32 16.19 11.02
C GLY A 90 -6.96 16.11 12.50
N THR A 91 -6.72 17.26 13.10
CA THR A 91 -6.91 17.45 14.55
C THR A 91 -7.51 18.82 14.80
N ALA A 92 -8.72 18.77 15.34
CA ALA A 92 -9.29 19.65 16.34
C ALA A 92 -9.31 21.16 16.07
N ASP A 93 -10.53 21.61 15.72
CA ASP A 93 -11.26 22.69 16.40
C ASP A 93 -10.57 23.18 17.69
N SER A 94 -9.93 24.35 17.63
CA SER A 94 -9.58 25.11 18.83
C SER A 94 -10.28 26.45 18.75
N CYS A 95 -11.30 26.57 19.59
CA CYS A 95 -12.12 27.74 19.89
C CYS A 95 -11.35 29.07 19.80
N ALA A 96 -11.97 29.99 19.07
CA ALA A 96 -11.72 31.41 19.15
C ALA A 96 -12.05 31.94 20.56
N ALA A 97 -11.12 32.69 21.15
CA ALA A 97 -11.40 33.63 22.22
C ALA A 97 -10.92 35.02 21.78
N PRO A 98 -11.80 36.03 21.65
CA PRO A 98 -11.39 37.39 21.35
C PRO A 98 -11.07 38.12 22.66
N SER A 99 -9.82 38.54 22.83
CA SER A 99 -9.51 39.61 23.78
C SER A 99 -8.97 40.80 23.01
N GLY A 100 -9.88 41.73 22.72
CA GLY A 100 -9.56 43.03 22.17
C GLY A 100 -9.31 44.07 23.26
N LYS A 101 -8.59 45.13 22.84
CA LYS A 101 -8.40 46.45 23.46
C LYS A 101 -7.45 46.42 24.67
N GLY A 102 -6.47 47.30 24.81
CA GLY A 102 -6.20 48.59 24.20
C GLY A 102 -5.31 49.37 25.18
N TYR A 103 -4.68 50.44 24.68
CA TYR A 103 -3.72 51.33 25.35
C TYR A 103 -2.30 50.78 25.47
#